data_AF-A0A6B0VR55-F1
#
_entry.id   AF-A0A6B0VR55-F1
#
_cell.length_a   1.000
_cell.length_b   1.000
_cell.length_c   1.000
_cell.angle_alpha   90.00
_cell.angle_beta   90.00
_cell.angle_gamma   90.00
#
_symmetry.space_group_name_H-M   'P 1'
#
loop_
_entity.id
_entity.type
_entity.pdbx_description
1 polymer ?
#
loop_
_entity_poly.entity_id
_entity_poly.type
_entity_poly.pdbx_seq_one_letter_code
_entity_poly.pdbx_strand_id
1 'polypeptide(L)'
;MSTDSHRVFGRRPAVRDVLEHPLLGLDPRRTAIAVGYLAVLGGLFAVSYAGTAITIDGAALETLTPRFDTVSTVLIALATATIAIVPFLYAAWNGGPVLSFAMPLVPVAFGTLATGQYVLGLDAAIALTVGGAASTLALFATGVRRTGSLRPWRTADLDGTHLLVVTMLAVVAAVSVGRFVAGSPPRNLEWYAPFAALWLVPVAVVGVYWQAAMRTAIATRTERPDSEP
;
A
#
# COMPACT_ATOMS: atom_id res chain seq x y z
N MET A 1 -14.61 17.12 44.42
CA MET A 1 -14.26 18.27 43.57
C MET A 1 -12.76 18.47 43.65
N SER A 2 -12.02 17.91 42.68
CA SER A 2 -10.69 18.34 42.25
C SER A 2 -10.43 17.64 40.92
N THR A 3 -10.36 18.44 39.88
CA THR A 3 -10.17 18.08 38.48
C THR A 3 -8.69 18.17 38.15
N ASP A 4 -7.95 17.05 38.20
CA ASP A 4 -6.60 16.99 37.65
C ASP A 4 -6.63 16.47 36.22
N SER A 5 -6.80 17.45 35.33
CA SER A 5 -6.69 17.33 33.90
C SER A 5 -5.23 17.50 33.49
N HIS A 6 -4.41 16.46 33.70
CA HIS A 6 -3.10 16.37 33.06
C HIS A 6 -3.29 16.05 31.58
N ARG A 7 -3.50 17.12 30.80
CA ARG A 7 -3.30 17.14 29.36
C ARG A 7 -1.85 16.80 29.04
N VAL A 8 -1.57 15.54 28.71
CA VAL A 8 -0.28 15.11 28.15
C VAL A 8 -0.22 15.52 26.68
N PHE A 9 -0.05 16.82 26.44
CA PHE A 9 0.45 17.32 25.17
C PHE A 9 1.96 17.14 25.16
N GLY A 10 2.48 16.22 24.35
CA GLY A 10 3.92 16.16 24.06
C GLY A 10 4.60 14.78 24.09
N ARG A 11 3.86 13.66 24.11
CA ARG A 11 4.51 12.35 23.89
C ARG A 11 4.89 12.25 22.42
N ARG A 12 6.17 12.45 22.09
CA ARG A 12 6.73 12.01 20.81
C ARG A 12 6.38 10.53 20.69
N PRO A 13 5.62 10.09 19.67
CA PRO A 13 5.33 8.68 19.50
C PRO A 13 6.67 7.96 19.42
N ALA A 14 6.88 6.97 20.29
CA ALA A 14 8.07 6.15 20.16
C ALA A 14 7.95 5.44 18.80
N VAL A 15 9.07 5.20 18.10
CA VAL A 15 9.08 4.45 16.82
C VAL A 15 8.33 3.12 16.95
N ARG A 16 8.33 2.57 18.17
CA ARG A 16 7.55 1.40 18.57
C ARG A 16 6.02 1.59 18.47
N ASP A 17 5.48 2.72 18.94
CA ASP A 17 4.03 3.00 18.88
C ASP A 17 3.52 3.10 17.44
N VAL A 18 4.37 3.60 16.53
CA VAL A 18 4.05 3.65 15.09
C VAL A 18 4.05 2.24 14.49
N LEU A 19 5.04 1.41 14.81
CA LEU A 19 5.17 0.03 14.31
C LEU A 19 4.08 -0.91 14.83
N GLU A 20 3.48 -0.59 15.98
CA GLU A 20 2.36 -1.33 16.59
C GLU A 20 0.98 -0.95 16.01
N HIS A 21 0.92 0.00 15.05
CA HIS A 21 -0.34 0.46 14.50
C HIS A 21 -1.00 -0.63 13.60
N PRO A 22 -2.27 -1.00 13.83
CA PRO A 22 -2.95 -2.09 13.12
C PRO A 22 -3.10 -1.87 11.61
N LEU A 23 -3.01 -0.61 11.17
CA LEU A 23 -2.95 -0.24 9.74
C LEU A 23 -1.63 -0.58 9.05
N LEU A 24 -0.53 -0.67 9.81
CA LEU A 24 0.78 -1.07 9.28
C LEU A 24 0.95 -2.59 9.30
N GLY A 25 0.31 -3.28 10.22
CA GLY A 25 0.32 -4.74 10.30
C GLY A 25 -0.11 -5.24 11.68
N LEU A 26 -0.45 -6.53 11.76
CA LEU A 26 -0.88 -7.16 13.01
C LEU A 26 0.29 -7.53 13.94
N ASP A 27 1.42 -7.94 13.37
CA ASP A 27 2.62 -8.33 14.12
C ASP A 27 3.73 -7.28 13.91
N PRO A 28 4.19 -6.61 14.98
CA PRO A 28 5.19 -5.54 14.87
C PRO A 28 6.55 -6.06 14.38
N ARG A 29 6.88 -7.34 14.60
CA ARG A 29 8.14 -7.93 14.08
C ARG A 29 8.09 -8.04 12.56
N ARG A 30 6.95 -8.48 12.01
CA ARG A 30 6.74 -8.58 10.56
C ARG A 30 6.70 -7.20 9.92
N THR A 31 6.10 -6.22 10.58
CA THR A 31 6.13 -4.81 10.16
C THR A 31 7.57 -4.28 10.13
N ALA A 32 8.37 -4.55 11.16
CA ALA A 32 9.77 -4.15 11.22
C ALA A 32 10.61 -4.79 10.10
N ILE A 33 10.38 -6.08 9.78
CA ILE A 33 11.04 -6.76 8.64
C ILE A 33 10.68 -6.06 7.32
N ALA A 34 9.41 -5.76 7.10
CA ALA A 34 8.94 -5.07 5.90
C ALA A 34 9.54 -3.65 5.77
N VAL A 35 9.59 -2.90 6.86
CA VAL A 35 10.22 -1.57 6.89
C VAL A 35 11.73 -1.67 6.65
N GLY A 36 12.39 -2.63 7.29
CA GLY A 36 13.82 -2.91 7.09
C GLY A 36 14.13 -3.29 5.64
N TYR A 37 13.29 -4.11 5.02
CA TYR A 37 13.38 -4.43 3.60
C TYR A 37 13.29 -3.19 2.72
N LEU A 38 12.31 -2.31 2.96
CA LEU A 38 12.17 -1.05 2.21
C LEU A 38 13.37 -0.11 2.44
N ALA A 39 13.93 -0.08 3.64
CA ALA A 39 15.12 0.70 3.95
C ALA A 39 16.37 0.17 3.23
N VAL A 40 16.55 -1.15 3.17
CA VAL A 40 17.63 -1.78 2.39
C VAL A 40 17.45 -1.49 0.90
N LEU A 41 16.22 -1.60 0.38
CA LEU A 41 15.91 -1.28 -1.00
C LEU A 41 16.23 0.19 -1.33
N GLY A 42 15.84 1.12 -0.46
CA GLY A 42 16.15 2.54 -0.60
C GLY A 42 17.65 2.83 -0.53
N GLY A 43 18.38 2.17 0.38
CA GLY A 43 19.83 2.28 0.48
C GLY A 43 20.53 1.77 -0.79
N LEU A 44 20.11 0.62 -1.31
CA LEU A 44 20.62 0.07 -2.57
C LEU A 44 20.36 1.01 -3.76
N PHE A 45 19.16 1.60 -3.83
CA PHE A 45 18.84 2.58 -4.87
C PHE A 45 19.72 3.84 -4.75
N ALA A 46 19.91 4.37 -3.54
CA ALA A 46 20.76 5.53 -3.29
C ALA A 46 22.22 5.26 -3.68
N VAL A 47 22.76 4.08 -3.35
CA VAL A 47 24.11 3.66 -3.75
C VAL A 47 24.21 3.51 -5.27
N SER A 48 23.21 2.90 -5.91
CA SER A 48 23.18 2.76 -7.36
C SER A 48 23.15 4.11 -8.07
N TYR A 49 22.32 5.04 -7.59
CA TYR A 49 22.20 6.39 -8.13
C TYR A 49 23.48 7.22 -7.91
N ALA A 50 24.09 7.13 -6.72
CA ALA A 50 25.38 7.77 -6.47
C ALA A 50 26.46 7.19 -7.40
N GLY A 51 26.44 5.88 -7.66
CA GLY A 51 27.36 5.21 -8.58
C GLY A 51 27.23 5.66 -10.04
N THR A 52 26.01 5.95 -10.51
CA THR A 52 25.80 6.49 -11.87
C THR A 52 26.13 7.97 -11.99
N ALA A 53 26.00 8.74 -10.90
CA ALA A 53 26.28 10.18 -10.89
C ALA A 53 27.78 10.53 -10.81
N ILE A 54 28.65 9.58 -10.42
CA ILE A 54 30.10 9.79 -10.32
C ILE A 54 30.74 9.57 -11.69
N THR A 55 31.34 10.61 -12.24
CA THR A 55 32.19 10.54 -13.44
C THR A 55 33.64 10.33 -13.04
N ILE A 56 34.33 9.39 -13.69
CA ILE A 56 35.80 9.22 -13.60
C ILE A 56 36.34 9.53 -14.99
N ASP A 57 37.25 10.50 -15.10
CA ASP A 57 37.78 11.01 -16.39
C ASP A 57 36.71 11.44 -17.40
N GLY A 58 35.61 12.03 -16.92
CA GLY A 58 34.57 12.60 -17.79
C GLY A 58 33.66 11.55 -18.48
N ALA A 59 33.92 10.26 -18.29
CA ALA A 59 33.00 9.19 -18.66
C ALA A 59 32.14 8.81 -17.45
N ALA A 60 30.83 8.67 -17.65
CA ALA A 60 29.96 8.03 -16.66
C ALA A 60 30.42 6.58 -16.49
N LEU A 61 30.48 6.11 -15.24
CA LEU A 61 30.93 4.75 -14.89
C LEU A 61 30.14 3.63 -15.59
N GLU A 62 28.96 3.97 -16.10
CA GLU A 62 27.99 3.13 -16.81
C GLU A 62 28.58 2.45 -18.07
N THR A 63 29.64 2.99 -18.68
CA THR A 63 30.22 2.44 -19.92
C THR A 63 31.35 1.42 -19.71
N LEU A 64 31.78 1.13 -18.47
CA LEU A 64 33.09 0.48 -18.26
C LEU A 64 33.07 -0.92 -17.60
N THR A 65 31.97 -1.46 -17.07
CA THR A 65 32.04 -2.84 -16.49
C THR A 65 30.75 -3.69 -16.54
N PRO A 66 30.84 -5.00 -16.90
CA PRO A 66 29.72 -5.96 -16.87
C PRO A 66 29.20 -6.28 -15.46
N ARG A 67 29.92 -5.91 -14.40
CA ARG A 67 29.45 -6.03 -13.00
C ARG A 67 28.35 -5.03 -12.68
N PHE A 68 28.36 -3.85 -13.31
CA PHE A 68 27.32 -2.84 -13.15
C PHE A 68 25.98 -3.34 -13.74
N ASP A 69 26.05 -4.02 -14.89
CA ASP A 69 24.90 -4.61 -15.57
C ASP A 69 24.19 -5.70 -14.74
N THR A 70 24.96 -6.51 -14.00
CA THR A 70 24.40 -7.51 -13.08
C THR A 70 23.71 -6.85 -11.88
N VAL A 71 24.30 -5.80 -11.29
CA VAL A 71 23.70 -5.07 -10.16
C VAL A 71 22.41 -4.38 -10.59
N SER A 72 22.41 -3.72 -11.75
CA SER A 72 21.22 -3.10 -12.35
C SER A 72 20.12 -4.12 -12.61
N THR A 73 20.46 -5.30 -13.15
CA THR A 73 19.49 -6.39 -13.37
C THR A 73 18.85 -6.86 -12.07
N VAL A 74 19.64 -7.05 -11.00
CA VAL A 74 19.14 -7.46 -9.68
C VAL A 74 18.25 -6.37 -9.09
N LEU A 75 18.61 -5.10 -9.22
CA LEU A 75 17.79 -3.98 -8.75
C LEU A 75 16.47 -3.88 -9.50
N ILE A 76 16.48 -4.04 -10.82
CA ILE A 76 15.26 -4.07 -11.64
C ILE A 76 14.38 -5.24 -11.23
N ALA A 77 14.94 -6.45 -11.07
CA ALA A 77 14.20 -7.62 -10.61
C ALA A 77 13.58 -7.39 -9.22
N LEU A 78 14.35 -6.81 -8.30
CA LEU A 78 13.90 -6.53 -6.93
C LEU A 78 12.81 -5.45 -6.91
N ALA A 79 12.98 -4.37 -7.68
CA ALA A 79 11.96 -3.33 -7.84
C ALA A 79 10.68 -3.90 -8.47
N THR A 80 10.81 -4.73 -9.50
CA THR A 80 9.67 -5.40 -10.15
C THR A 80 8.93 -6.31 -9.17
N ALA A 81 9.66 -7.10 -8.38
CA ALA A 81 9.06 -7.93 -7.32
C ALA A 81 8.40 -7.07 -6.24
N THR A 82 9.01 -5.94 -5.86
CA THR A 82 8.45 -4.98 -4.89
C THR A 82 7.15 -4.34 -5.39
N ILE A 83 7.07 -4.06 -6.69
CA ILE A 83 5.87 -3.49 -7.29
C ILE A 83 4.78 -4.54 -7.42
N ALA A 84 5.09 -5.76 -7.89
CA ALA A 84 4.08 -6.72 -8.33
C ALA A 84 3.72 -7.83 -7.33
N ILE A 85 4.64 -8.22 -6.44
CA ILE A 85 4.50 -9.47 -5.65
C ILE A 85 4.54 -9.19 -4.15
N VAL A 86 5.58 -8.50 -3.67
CA VAL A 86 5.80 -8.22 -2.24
C VAL A 86 4.59 -7.59 -1.53
N PRO A 87 3.84 -6.64 -2.14
CA PRO A 87 2.69 -6.00 -1.49
C PRO A 87 1.59 -7.01 -1.13
N PHE A 88 1.34 -7.99 -2.01
CA PHE A 88 0.37 -9.05 -1.81
C PHE A 88 0.85 -10.08 -0.79
N LEU A 89 2.14 -10.44 -0.82
CA LEU A 89 2.73 -11.31 0.21
C LEU A 89 2.61 -10.67 1.58
N TYR A 90 2.93 -9.38 1.71
CA TYR A 90 2.79 -8.65 2.95
C TYR A 90 1.32 -8.53 3.40
N ALA A 91 0.41 -8.24 2.47
CA ALA A 91 -1.02 -8.18 2.73
C ALA A 91 -1.54 -9.51 3.30
N ALA A 92 -1.20 -10.62 2.64
CA ALA A 92 -1.60 -11.95 3.05
C ALA A 92 -0.90 -12.40 4.34
N TRP A 93 0.33 -11.94 4.61
CA TRP A 93 1.16 -12.39 5.73
C TRP A 93 0.98 -11.58 7.01
N ASN A 94 0.85 -10.26 6.94
CA ASN A 94 0.73 -9.38 8.11
C ASN A 94 -0.53 -8.50 8.14
N GLY A 95 -1.25 -8.38 7.03
CA GLY A 95 -2.57 -7.71 7.00
C GLY A 95 -2.53 -6.19 7.15
N GLY A 96 -1.39 -5.53 6.90
CA GLY A 96 -1.27 -4.07 7.04
C GLY A 96 -1.66 -3.31 5.77
N PRO A 97 -2.89 -2.77 5.66
CA PRO A 97 -3.39 -2.16 4.43
C PRO A 97 -2.57 -0.95 3.97
N VAL A 98 -2.12 -0.10 4.90
CA VAL A 98 -1.37 1.12 4.56
C VAL A 98 0.02 0.76 4.05
N LEU A 99 0.71 -0.16 4.72
CA LEU A 99 2.05 -0.56 4.30
C LEU A 99 2.01 -1.34 2.99
N SER A 100 1.05 -2.25 2.79
CA SER A 100 0.81 -2.91 1.50
C SER A 100 0.53 -1.93 0.37
N PHE A 101 -0.22 -0.86 0.64
CA PHE A 101 -0.46 0.19 -0.36
C PHE A 101 0.80 0.98 -0.70
N ALA A 102 1.64 1.27 0.30
CA ALA A 102 2.82 2.10 0.14
C ALA A 102 4.01 1.36 -0.52
N MET A 103 4.17 0.05 -0.26
CA MET A 103 5.27 -0.77 -0.78
C MET A 103 5.54 -0.59 -2.29
N PRO A 104 4.56 -0.74 -3.20
CA PRO A 104 4.82 -0.62 -4.63
C PRO A 104 5.12 0.82 -5.07
N LEU A 105 4.77 1.82 -4.26
CA LEU A 105 5.04 3.24 -4.55
C LEU A 105 6.50 3.61 -4.26
N VAL A 106 7.19 2.87 -3.39
CA VAL A 106 8.56 3.19 -2.98
C VAL A 106 9.54 3.16 -4.16
N PRO A 107 9.63 2.08 -4.97
CA PRO A 107 10.51 2.07 -6.14
C PRO A 107 10.15 3.15 -7.17
N VAL A 108 8.86 3.40 -7.37
CA VAL A 108 8.39 4.44 -8.32
C VAL A 108 8.79 5.83 -7.85
N ALA A 109 8.62 6.13 -6.56
CA ALA A 109 9.01 7.41 -5.98
C ALA A 109 10.52 7.64 -6.10
N PHE A 110 11.34 6.60 -5.93
CA PHE A 110 12.77 6.71 -6.18
C PHE A 110 13.10 6.98 -7.65
N GLY A 111 12.42 6.30 -8.58
CA GLY A 111 12.55 6.55 -10.02
C GLY A 111 12.15 7.96 -10.45
N THR A 112 11.05 8.49 -9.92
CA THR A 112 10.59 9.86 -10.23
C THR A 112 11.52 10.92 -9.64
N LEU A 113 12.02 10.71 -8.43
CA LEU A 113 13.03 11.58 -7.82
C LEU A 113 14.34 11.59 -8.62
N ALA A 114 14.80 10.42 -9.07
CA ALA A 114 16.03 10.28 -9.85
C ALA A 114 15.96 10.97 -11.22
N THR A 115 14.79 10.92 -11.87
CA THR A 115 14.57 11.54 -13.21
C THR A 115 14.12 13.00 -13.13
N GLY A 116 13.78 13.51 -11.94
CA GLY A 116 13.24 14.86 -11.74
C GLY A 116 11.84 15.05 -12.36
N GLN A 117 11.17 13.97 -12.77
CA GLN A 117 9.86 14.03 -13.40
C GLN A 117 8.76 13.72 -12.39
N TYR A 118 7.92 14.72 -12.11
CA TYR A 118 6.78 14.61 -11.18
C TYR A 118 5.45 14.33 -11.90
N VAL A 119 5.50 13.64 -13.04
CA VAL A 119 4.32 13.29 -13.83
C VAL A 119 3.86 11.89 -13.47
N LEU A 120 2.55 11.68 -13.36
CA LEU A 120 1.98 10.35 -13.14
C LEU A 120 2.18 9.49 -14.41
N GLY A 121 3.23 8.67 -14.39
CA GLY A 121 3.58 7.76 -15.48
C GLY A 121 2.91 6.39 -15.38
N LEU A 122 3.24 5.51 -16.34
CA LEU A 122 2.78 4.13 -16.37
C LEU A 122 3.12 3.37 -15.07
N ASP A 123 4.34 3.51 -14.57
CA ASP A 123 4.80 2.82 -13.36
C ASP A 123 4.03 3.25 -12.12
N ALA A 124 3.70 4.54 -12.00
CA ALA A 124 2.88 5.07 -10.92
C ALA A 124 1.44 4.54 -11.00
N ALA A 125 0.86 4.45 -12.20
CA ALA A 125 -0.46 3.86 -12.40
C ALA A 125 -0.48 2.38 -12.01
N ILE A 126 0.53 1.60 -12.40
CA ILE A 126 0.68 0.19 -12.02
C ILE A 126 0.82 0.07 -10.49
N ALA A 127 1.72 0.85 -9.89
CA ALA A 127 1.96 0.79 -8.45
C ALA A 127 0.73 1.18 -7.63
N LEU A 128 -0.05 2.17 -8.05
CA LEU A 128 -1.31 2.55 -7.41
C LEU A 128 -2.37 1.46 -7.52
N THR A 129 -2.49 0.82 -8.70
CA THR A 129 -3.42 -0.29 -8.91
C THR A 129 -3.04 -1.51 -8.06
N VAL A 130 -1.76 -1.88 -8.04
CA VAL A 130 -1.26 -2.98 -7.21
C VAL A 130 -1.40 -2.64 -5.72
N GLY A 131 -1.03 -1.43 -5.30
CA GLY A 131 -1.16 -0.98 -3.92
C GLY A 131 -2.62 -0.99 -3.45
N GLY A 132 -3.54 -0.51 -4.30
CA GLY A 132 -4.98 -0.57 -4.05
C GLY A 132 -5.46 -2.01 -3.86
N ALA A 133 -5.13 -2.90 -4.80
CA ALA A 133 -5.49 -4.32 -4.70
C ALA A 133 -4.88 -5.00 -3.45
N ALA A 134 -3.60 -4.79 -3.17
CA ALA A 134 -2.93 -5.36 -2.00
C ALA A 134 -3.51 -4.83 -0.68
N SER A 135 -3.85 -3.54 -0.60
CA SER A 135 -4.47 -2.96 0.60
C SER A 135 -5.85 -3.56 0.89
N THR A 136 -6.65 -3.81 -0.15
CA THR A 136 -7.95 -4.47 0.00
C THR A 136 -7.83 -5.95 0.31
N LEU A 137 -6.81 -6.63 -0.24
CA LEU A 137 -6.46 -7.99 0.17
C LEU A 137 -6.05 -8.04 1.64
N ALA A 138 -5.32 -7.04 2.15
CA ALA A 138 -4.92 -6.97 3.54
C ALA A 138 -6.13 -6.85 4.49
N LEU A 139 -7.14 -6.05 4.10
CA LEU A 139 -8.42 -5.98 4.80
C LEU A 139 -9.10 -7.35 4.86
N PHE A 140 -9.18 -8.02 3.70
CA PHE A 140 -9.79 -9.35 3.60
C PHE A 140 -9.06 -10.38 4.45
N ALA A 141 -7.74 -10.48 4.31
CA ALA A 141 -6.89 -11.42 5.05
C ALA A 141 -6.98 -11.19 6.57
N THR A 142 -7.02 -9.93 7.00
CA THR A 142 -7.22 -9.58 8.42
C THR A 142 -8.60 -10.01 8.90
N GLY A 143 -9.65 -9.78 8.10
CA GLY A 143 -11.00 -10.24 8.41
C GLY A 143 -11.08 -11.77 8.56
N VAL A 144 -10.49 -12.53 7.63
CA VAL A 144 -10.45 -14.00 7.70
C VAL A 144 -9.74 -14.47 8.96
N ARG A 145 -8.62 -13.85 9.33
CA ARG A 145 -7.86 -14.21 10.54
C ARG A 145 -8.61 -13.89 11.83
N ARG A 146 -9.26 -12.73 11.90
CA ARG A 146 -10.04 -12.33 13.09
C ARG A 146 -11.27 -13.22 13.29
N THR A 147 -11.93 -13.60 12.21
CA THR A 147 -13.20 -14.35 12.26
C THR A 147 -13.03 -15.88 12.15
N GLY A 148 -11.87 -16.37 11.72
CA GLY A 148 -11.64 -17.79 11.40
C GLY A 148 -12.45 -18.29 10.20
N SER A 149 -13.04 -17.40 9.40
CA SER A 149 -13.99 -17.74 8.34
C SER A 149 -13.58 -17.14 7.00
N LEU A 150 -13.80 -17.89 5.92
CA LEU A 150 -13.65 -17.39 4.54
C LEU A 150 -14.75 -16.40 4.14
N ARG A 151 -15.77 -16.20 5.00
CA ARG A 151 -16.83 -15.22 4.83
C ARG A 151 -16.82 -14.19 5.97
N PRO A 152 -15.72 -13.43 6.15
CA PRO A 152 -15.56 -12.54 7.30
C PRO A 152 -16.64 -11.45 7.34
N TRP A 153 -17.14 -11.03 6.18
CA TRP A 153 -18.19 -10.03 6.03
C TRP A 153 -19.57 -10.44 6.57
N ARG A 154 -19.77 -11.69 7.00
CA ARG A 154 -21.04 -12.14 7.62
C ARG A 154 -21.08 -11.96 9.13
N THR A 155 -19.97 -11.55 9.75
CA THR A 155 -19.88 -11.37 11.19
C THR A 155 -20.29 -9.94 11.59
N ALA A 156 -20.80 -9.77 12.81
CA ALA A 156 -21.31 -8.48 13.29
C ALA A 156 -20.21 -7.47 13.65
N ASP A 157 -18.96 -7.93 13.82
CA ASP A 157 -17.83 -7.10 14.27
C ASP A 157 -16.97 -6.64 13.08
N LEU A 158 -17.50 -5.67 12.32
CA LEU A 158 -16.79 -5.04 11.22
C LEU A 158 -15.98 -3.82 11.72
N ASP A 159 -14.67 -3.86 11.48
CA ASP A 159 -13.77 -2.74 11.78
C ASP A 159 -13.98 -1.59 10.78
N GLY A 160 -14.89 -0.67 11.12
CA GLY A 160 -15.28 0.46 10.28
C GLY A 160 -14.12 1.40 9.96
N THR A 161 -13.16 1.56 10.88
CA THR A 161 -11.98 2.41 10.66
C THR A 161 -11.08 1.81 9.58
N HIS A 162 -10.80 0.51 9.65
CA HIS A 162 -10.03 -0.18 8.60
C HIS A 162 -10.74 -0.12 7.25
N LEU A 163 -12.06 -0.33 7.21
CA LEU A 163 -12.84 -0.23 5.96
C LEU A 163 -12.76 1.18 5.35
N LEU A 164 -12.91 2.22 6.17
CA LEU A 164 -12.82 3.62 5.71
C LEU A 164 -11.44 3.94 5.12
N VAL A 165 -10.36 3.59 5.83
CA VAL A 165 -8.99 3.85 5.36
C VAL A 165 -8.72 3.14 4.03
N VAL A 166 -9.08 1.87 3.93
CA VAL A 166 -8.89 1.08 2.70
C VAL A 166 -9.73 1.64 1.55
N THR A 167 -10.96 2.07 1.84
CA THR A 167 -11.82 2.74 0.84
C THR A 167 -11.18 4.04 0.36
N MET A 168 -10.66 4.87 1.26
CA MET A 168 -9.96 6.12 0.89
C MET A 168 -8.74 5.84 0.01
N LEU A 169 -7.90 4.86 0.35
CA LEU A 169 -6.74 4.48 -0.45
C LEU A 169 -7.15 3.98 -1.85
N ALA A 170 -8.19 3.14 -1.92
CA ALA A 170 -8.72 2.65 -3.20
C ALA A 170 -9.29 3.79 -4.06
N VAL A 171 -10.00 4.76 -3.47
CA VAL A 171 -10.53 5.93 -4.18
C VAL A 171 -9.39 6.83 -4.68
N VAL A 172 -8.39 7.11 -3.85
CA VAL A 172 -7.21 7.90 -4.26
C VAL A 172 -6.49 7.23 -5.44
N ALA A 173 -6.28 5.91 -5.38
CA ALA A 173 -5.72 5.16 -6.50
C ALA A 173 -6.62 5.22 -7.74
N ALA A 174 -7.93 5.04 -7.60
CA ALA A 174 -8.86 5.03 -8.72
C ALA A 174 -8.92 6.37 -9.44
N VAL A 175 -8.99 7.48 -8.68
CA VAL A 175 -8.99 8.83 -9.23
C VAL A 175 -7.66 9.14 -9.93
N SER A 176 -6.54 8.74 -9.33
CA SER A 176 -5.20 8.98 -9.89
C SER A 176 -5.00 8.19 -11.19
N VAL A 177 -5.36 6.90 -11.21
CA VAL A 177 -5.31 6.06 -12.40
C VAL A 177 -6.32 6.53 -13.45
N GLY A 178 -7.50 6.99 -13.05
CA GLY A 178 -8.48 7.57 -13.96
C GLY A 178 -7.94 8.80 -14.69
N ARG A 179 -7.21 9.67 -14.00
CA ARG A 179 -6.50 10.81 -14.62
C ARG A 179 -5.42 10.35 -15.59
N PHE A 180 -4.66 9.31 -15.25
CA PHE A 180 -3.69 8.71 -16.16
C PHE A 180 -4.35 8.17 -17.42
N VAL A 181 -5.41 7.38 -17.28
CA VAL A 181 -6.12 6.78 -18.42
C VAL A 181 -6.71 7.85 -19.34
N ALA A 182 -7.27 8.93 -18.77
CA ALA A 182 -7.85 10.02 -19.53
C ALA A 182 -6.81 10.85 -20.33
N GLY A 183 -5.56 10.92 -19.86
CA GLY A 183 -4.50 11.75 -20.47
C GLY A 183 -3.42 10.96 -21.23
N SER A 184 -3.45 9.63 -21.21
CA SER A 184 -2.35 8.81 -21.73
C SER A 184 -2.50 8.42 -23.20
N PRO A 185 -1.38 8.37 -23.96
CA PRO A 185 -1.37 7.79 -25.30
C PRO A 185 -1.81 6.31 -25.31
N PRO A 186 -2.43 5.81 -26.40
CA PRO A 186 -2.90 4.42 -26.50
C PRO A 186 -1.85 3.36 -26.17
N ARG A 187 -0.60 3.60 -26.59
CA ARG A 187 0.54 2.70 -26.29
C ARG A 187 0.71 2.45 -24.79
N ASN A 188 0.54 3.46 -23.95
CA ASN A 188 0.67 3.29 -22.50
C ASN A 188 -0.50 2.49 -21.91
N LEU A 189 -1.69 2.61 -22.50
CA LEU A 189 -2.87 1.86 -22.06
C LEU A 189 -2.75 0.37 -22.37
N GLU A 190 -2.14 0.01 -23.51
CA GLU A 190 -1.86 -1.40 -23.86
C GLU A 190 -0.94 -2.07 -22.84
N TRP A 191 0.11 -1.39 -22.40
CA TRP A 191 1.02 -1.89 -21.35
C TRP A 191 0.37 -1.94 -19.96
N TYR A 192 -0.58 -1.05 -19.69
CA TYR A 192 -1.32 -1.03 -18.43
C TYR A 192 -2.44 -2.09 -18.35
N ALA A 193 -2.99 -2.50 -19.50
CA ALA A 193 -4.16 -3.38 -19.57
C ALA A 193 -4.09 -4.66 -18.71
N PRO A 194 -2.95 -5.40 -18.63
CA PRO A 194 -2.85 -6.58 -17.77
C PRO A 194 -3.09 -6.28 -16.28
N PHE A 195 -2.65 -5.10 -15.81
CA PHE A 195 -2.81 -4.68 -14.41
C PHE A 195 -4.22 -4.17 -14.13
N ALA A 196 -4.96 -3.73 -15.14
CA ALA A 196 -6.33 -3.25 -14.97
C ALA A 196 -7.26 -4.32 -14.37
N ALA A 197 -7.00 -5.61 -14.64
CA ALA A 197 -7.76 -6.71 -14.05
C ALA A 197 -7.68 -6.75 -12.51
N LEU A 198 -6.61 -6.20 -11.91
CA LEU A 198 -6.48 -6.13 -10.46
C LEU A 198 -7.54 -5.23 -9.81
N TRP A 199 -8.19 -4.32 -10.55
CA TRP A 199 -9.32 -3.52 -10.05
C TRP A 199 -10.52 -4.35 -9.61
N LEU A 200 -10.64 -5.59 -10.08
CA LEU A 200 -11.69 -6.52 -9.62
C LEU A 200 -11.56 -6.80 -8.12
N VAL A 201 -10.33 -6.86 -7.58
CA VAL A 201 -10.07 -7.13 -6.16
C VAL A 201 -10.61 -6.02 -5.25
N PRO A 202 -10.20 -4.74 -5.40
CA PRO A 202 -10.68 -3.68 -4.54
C PRO A 202 -12.18 -3.44 -4.73
N VAL A 203 -12.71 -3.52 -5.95
CA VAL A 203 -14.16 -3.37 -6.20
C VAL A 203 -14.96 -4.45 -5.47
N ALA A 204 -14.55 -5.72 -5.60
CA ALA A 204 -15.26 -6.83 -4.95
C ALA A 204 -15.16 -6.76 -3.42
N VAL A 205 -13.96 -6.57 -2.88
CA VAL A 205 -13.76 -6.57 -1.41
C VAL A 205 -14.46 -5.38 -0.76
N VAL A 206 -14.21 -4.15 -1.25
CA VAL A 206 -14.82 -2.94 -0.69
C VAL A 206 -16.34 -2.99 -0.83
N GLY A 207 -16.85 -3.42 -1.99
CA GLY A 207 -18.29 -3.55 -2.23
C GLY A 207 -18.96 -4.54 -1.28
N VAL A 208 -18.38 -5.73 -1.08
CA VAL A 208 -18.94 -6.74 -0.16
C VAL A 208 -18.91 -6.26 1.30
N TYR A 209 -17.83 -5.61 1.73
CA TYR A 209 -17.73 -5.10 3.10
C TYR A 209 -18.70 -3.95 3.38
N TRP A 210 -18.88 -3.01 2.45
CA TRP A 210 -19.88 -1.95 2.59
C TRP A 210 -21.31 -2.48 2.54
N GLN A 211 -21.58 -3.49 1.70
CA GLN A 211 -22.88 -4.16 1.69
C GLN A 211 -23.19 -4.80 3.05
N ALA A 212 -22.19 -5.42 3.68
CA ALA A 212 -22.32 -5.99 5.02
C ALA A 212 -22.50 -4.92 6.12
N ALA A 213 -21.73 -3.83 6.06
CA ALA A 213 -21.85 -2.70 6.97
C ALA A 213 -23.24 -2.04 6.88
N MET A 214 -23.79 -1.89 5.68
CA MET A 214 -25.14 -1.34 5.49
C MET A 214 -26.22 -2.27 6.04
N ARG A 215 -26.10 -3.60 5.84
CA ARG A 215 -27.05 -4.59 6.38
C ARG A 215 -27.08 -4.59 7.91
N THR A 216 -25.91 -4.53 8.55
CA THR A 216 -25.79 -4.48 10.02
C THR A 216 -26.31 -3.15 10.59
N ALA A 217 -26.03 -2.03 9.93
CA ALA A 217 -26.58 -0.73 10.32
C ALA A 217 -28.11 -0.66 10.21
N ILE A 218 -28.69 -1.31 9.20
CA ILE A 218 -30.16 -1.39 9.06
C ILE A 218 -30.76 -2.29 10.16
N ALA A 219 -30.20 -3.47 10.40
CA ALA A 219 -30.71 -4.41 11.41
C ALA A 219 -30.74 -3.79 12.81
N THR A 220 -29.65 -3.13 13.21
CA THR A 220 -29.54 -2.44 14.51
C THR A 220 -30.50 -1.26 14.66
N ARG A 221 -30.88 -0.60 13.56
CA ARG A 221 -31.88 0.48 13.57
C ARG A 221 -33.30 -0.05 13.78
N THR A 222 -33.61 -1.22 13.23
CA THR A 222 -34.92 -1.88 13.35
C THR A 222 -35.16 -2.46 14.75
N GLU A 223 -34.11 -2.79 15.50
CA GLU A 223 -34.23 -3.30 16.88
C GLU A 223 -34.38 -2.19 17.94
N ARG A 224 -34.11 -0.93 17.59
CA ARG A 224 -34.16 0.23 18.49
C ARG A 224 -35.52 0.95 18.70
N PRO A 225 -36.61 0.76 17.92
CA PRO A 225 -37.83 1.55 18.07
C PRO A 225 -38.72 1.19 19.27
N ASP A 226 -38.47 0.11 20.01
CA ASP A 226 -39.38 -0.38 21.06
C ASP A 226 -38.88 -0.20 22.51
N SER A 227 -37.84 0.62 22.76
CA SER A 227 -37.19 0.73 24.08
C SER A 227 -37.16 2.13 24.72
N GLU A 228 -37.95 3.08 24.22
CA GLU A 228 -38.19 4.36 24.92
C GLU A 228 -39.62 4.41 25.49
N PRO A 229 -39.81 4.31 26.82
CA PRO A 229 -41.04 4.72 27.50
C PRO A 229 -41.20 6.25 27.60
#